data_AF-A0A7Y3H501-F1
#
_entry.id   AF-A0A7Y3H501-F1
#
_cell.length_a   1.000
_cell.length_b   1.000
_cell.length_c   1.000
_cell.angle_alpha   90.00
_cell.angle_beta   90.00
_cell.angle_gamma   90.00
#
_symmetry.space_group_name_H-M   'P 1'
#
loop_
_entity.id
_entity.type
_entity.pdbx_description
1 polymer ?
#
loop_
_entity_poly.entity_id
_entity_poly.type
_entity_poly.pdbx_seq_one_letter_code
_entity_poly.pdbx_strand_id
1 'polypeptide(L)'
;ALPEEKRRVWVWGEYELRYVDPPDQLYGYHPLWINRHYLDKAEFKNGHLVVGDAHFKSIYIDVKYLDQRSLNRIIDLASEGLPIILKQDPKQPGKKKSEAYQKNILKLKSFNNVSINFSQIDKQRPLIECDKMPEYWVRELDDGSLIIFIAQLHAKDLKYPVYCGQSHMSTSDTLDFTFNYNGHSVNKSLVFEPYQSRILKLSKNGTISSVDISFIPKDPIILPKEKQRMNF
;
A
#
# COMPACT_ATOMS: atom_id res chain seq x y z
N ALA A 1 14.31 -22.10 15.18
CA ALA A 1 14.65 -20.71 15.53
C ALA A 1 14.59 -19.84 14.27
N LEU A 2 14.22 -18.56 14.38
CA LEU A 2 14.27 -17.65 13.22
C LEU A 2 15.72 -17.51 12.70
N PRO A 3 15.92 -17.26 11.39
CA PRO A 3 17.21 -16.89 10.82
C PRO A 3 17.84 -15.73 11.60
N GLU A 4 19.16 -15.73 11.75
CA GLU A 4 19.88 -14.75 12.59
C GLU A 4 19.58 -13.30 12.18
N GLU A 5 19.48 -13.04 10.87
CA GLU A 5 19.09 -11.75 10.28
C GLU A 5 17.66 -11.28 10.62
N LYS A 6 16.80 -12.17 11.11
CA LYS A 6 15.42 -11.87 11.54
C LYS A 6 15.28 -11.78 13.05
N ARG A 7 16.33 -12.11 13.81
CA ARG A 7 16.33 -11.93 15.26
C ARG A 7 16.49 -10.43 15.51
N ARG A 8 15.44 -9.81 16.04
CA ARG A 8 15.41 -8.43 16.56
C ARG A 8 14.97 -8.48 18.03
N VAL A 9 15.33 -7.48 18.81
CA VAL A 9 14.93 -7.37 20.24
C VAL A 9 13.39 -7.43 20.42
N TRP A 10 12.63 -7.15 19.35
CA TRP A 10 11.16 -7.12 19.31
C TRP A 10 10.53 -8.14 18.34
N VAL A 11 11.15 -9.31 18.14
CA VAL A 11 10.68 -10.38 17.22
C VAL A 11 9.21 -10.78 17.39
N TRP A 12 8.61 -10.56 18.56
CA TRP A 12 7.18 -10.77 18.78
C TRP A 12 6.28 -9.99 17.81
N GLY A 13 6.72 -8.83 17.30
CA GLY A 13 5.95 -8.00 16.38
C GLY A 13 5.83 -8.53 14.94
N GLU A 14 6.61 -9.55 14.53
CA GLU A 14 6.50 -10.15 13.18
C GLU A 14 5.13 -10.83 12.98
N TYR A 15 4.52 -11.34 14.06
CA TYR A 15 3.18 -11.93 14.04
C TYR A 15 2.03 -10.90 14.05
N GLU A 16 2.33 -9.63 14.30
CA GLU A 16 1.34 -8.54 14.32
C GLU A 16 1.21 -7.84 12.95
N LEU A 17 1.84 -8.37 11.89
CA LEU A 17 1.84 -7.76 10.55
C LEU A 17 2.31 -6.29 10.54
N ARG A 18 3.18 -5.90 11.50
CA ARG A 18 3.75 -4.53 11.56
C ARG A 18 4.71 -4.20 10.40
N TYR A 19 5.05 -5.18 9.57
CA TYR A 19 6.01 -5.10 8.47
C TYR A 19 5.43 -5.69 7.20
N VAL A 20 4.25 -5.22 6.79
CA VAL A 20 3.74 -5.59 5.47
C VAL A 20 4.12 -4.54 4.47
N ASP A 21 5.06 -4.89 3.60
CA ASP A 21 5.46 -4.09 2.46
C ASP A 21 4.55 -4.44 1.28
N PRO A 22 3.63 -3.55 0.87
CA PRO A 22 2.84 -3.79 -0.32
C PRO A 22 3.76 -3.84 -1.55
N PRO A 23 3.45 -4.62 -2.59
CA PRO A 23 4.20 -4.62 -3.83
C PRO A 23 4.32 -3.22 -4.43
N ASP A 24 5.49 -2.88 -4.97
CA ASP A 24 5.80 -1.54 -5.50
C ASP A 24 4.75 -1.04 -6.51
N GLN A 25 4.21 -1.93 -7.34
CA GLN A 25 3.17 -1.61 -8.33
C GLN A 25 1.85 -1.09 -7.72
N LEU A 26 1.63 -1.30 -6.42
CA LEU A 26 0.42 -0.86 -5.71
C LEU A 26 0.60 0.45 -4.93
N TYR A 27 1.82 0.99 -4.87
CA TYR A 27 2.15 2.07 -3.95
C TYR A 27 1.28 3.32 -4.18
N GLY A 28 0.88 3.60 -5.43
CA GLY A 28 -0.03 4.70 -5.79
C GLY A 28 -1.53 4.44 -5.60
N TYR A 29 -1.95 3.25 -5.15
CA TYR A 29 -3.36 2.81 -5.11
C TYR A 29 -3.97 2.69 -3.70
N HIS A 30 -3.19 2.91 -2.63
CA HIS A 30 -3.62 2.74 -1.22
C HIS A 30 -4.27 1.37 -0.92
N PRO A 31 -3.54 0.26 -1.07
CA PRO A 31 -4.08 -1.06 -0.75
C PRO A 31 -4.34 -1.21 0.76
N LEU A 32 -5.40 -1.93 1.11
CA LEU A 32 -5.69 -2.33 2.49
C LEU A 32 -5.72 -3.86 2.61
N TRP A 33 -5.13 -4.39 3.67
CA TRP A 33 -5.22 -5.83 3.97
C TRP A 33 -6.62 -6.21 4.45
N ILE A 34 -7.17 -7.24 3.84
CA ILE A 34 -8.42 -7.85 4.25
C ILE A 34 -8.17 -9.25 4.81
N ASN A 35 -8.71 -9.52 6.00
CA ASN A 35 -8.68 -10.85 6.59
C ASN A 35 -9.98 -11.61 6.25
N ARG A 36 -10.02 -12.92 6.54
CA ARG A 36 -11.20 -13.75 6.26
C ARG A 36 -12.49 -13.21 6.90
N HIS A 37 -12.42 -12.73 8.14
CA HIS A 37 -13.61 -12.25 8.86
C HIS A 37 -14.28 -11.08 8.14
N TYR A 38 -13.51 -10.14 7.60
CA TYR A 38 -14.04 -9.02 6.82
C TYR A 38 -14.38 -9.42 5.38
N LEU A 39 -13.61 -10.33 4.78
CA LEU A 39 -13.90 -10.87 3.45
C LEU A 39 -15.25 -11.61 3.39
N ASP A 40 -15.60 -12.35 4.44
CA ASP A 40 -16.89 -13.04 4.56
C ASP A 40 -18.09 -12.06 4.64
N LYS A 41 -17.85 -10.83 5.11
CA LYS A 41 -18.86 -9.75 5.18
C LYS A 41 -18.89 -8.87 3.93
N ALA A 42 -17.92 -9.04 3.03
CA ALA A 42 -17.79 -8.20 1.87
C ALA A 42 -18.89 -8.50 0.86
N GLU A 43 -19.34 -7.49 0.11
CA GLU A 43 -20.36 -7.65 -0.93
C GLU A 43 -19.89 -6.97 -2.21
N PHE A 44 -20.20 -7.55 -3.38
CA PHE A 44 -19.95 -6.86 -4.64
C PHE A 44 -21.20 -6.06 -5.07
N LYS A 45 -21.12 -4.74 -4.97
CA LYS A 45 -22.21 -3.81 -5.29
C LYS A 45 -21.71 -2.66 -6.13
N ASN A 46 -22.43 -2.31 -7.20
CA ASN A 46 -22.13 -1.18 -8.08
C ASN A 46 -20.67 -1.17 -8.58
N GLY A 47 -20.12 -2.35 -8.93
CA GLY A 47 -18.76 -2.49 -9.42
C GLY A 47 -17.66 -2.28 -8.36
N HIS A 48 -18.00 -2.40 -7.07
CA HIS A 48 -17.06 -2.30 -5.96
C HIS A 48 -17.26 -3.45 -4.97
N LEU A 49 -16.16 -3.90 -4.38
CA LEU A 49 -16.19 -4.65 -3.13
C LEU A 49 -16.48 -3.67 -1.98
N VAL A 50 -17.55 -3.93 -1.24
CA VAL A 50 -18.00 -3.09 -0.13
C VAL A 50 -17.83 -3.87 1.17
N VAL A 51 -17.17 -3.27 2.16
CA VAL A 51 -16.99 -3.82 3.51
C VAL A 51 -17.21 -2.70 4.52
N GLY A 52 -18.38 -2.66 5.15
CA GLY A 52 -18.74 -1.51 5.99
C GLY A 52 -18.85 -0.24 5.15
N ASP A 53 -18.05 0.77 5.48
CA ASP A 53 -17.89 2.05 4.78
C ASP A 53 -16.76 2.03 3.73
N ALA A 54 -15.97 0.96 3.66
CA ALA A 54 -14.85 0.85 2.74
C ALA A 54 -15.28 0.30 1.38
N HIS A 55 -14.75 0.91 0.32
CA HIS A 55 -15.01 0.55 -1.07
C HIS A 55 -13.72 0.26 -1.81
N PHE A 56 -13.66 -0.89 -2.49
CA PHE A 56 -12.49 -1.32 -3.26
C PHE A 56 -12.88 -1.76 -4.67
N LYS A 57 -11.97 -1.60 -5.63
CA LYS A 57 -12.20 -2.02 -7.02
C LYS A 57 -11.82 -3.45 -7.31
N SER A 58 -10.85 -3.98 -6.58
CA SER A 58 -10.27 -5.28 -6.88
C SER A 58 -9.72 -5.94 -5.60
N ILE A 59 -9.50 -7.25 -5.68
CA ILE A 59 -8.72 -7.99 -4.68
C ILE A 59 -7.38 -8.37 -5.28
N TYR A 60 -6.30 -8.02 -4.59
CA TYR A 60 -4.95 -8.43 -4.94
C TYR A 60 -4.50 -9.60 -4.06
N ILE A 61 -4.16 -10.72 -4.69
CA ILE A 61 -3.77 -11.96 -4.01
C ILE A 61 -2.33 -12.31 -4.39
N ASP A 62 -1.44 -12.08 -3.42
CA ASP A 62 -0.05 -12.50 -3.50
C ASP A 62 0.38 -13.17 -2.19
N VAL A 63 -0.16 -14.38 -1.98
CA VAL A 63 0.12 -15.20 -0.80
C VAL A 63 0.52 -16.59 -1.21
N LYS A 64 1.50 -17.15 -0.50
CA LYS A 64 1.92 -18.55 -0.69
C LYS A 64 0.85 -19.55 -0.26
N TYR A 65 0.05 -19.20 0.75
CA TYR A 65 -0.99 -20.06 1.30
C TYR A 65 -2.31 -19.33 1.43
N LEU A 66 -3.40 -19.98 1.02
CA LEU A 66 -4.77 -19.46 1.12
C LEU A 66 -5.70 -20.57 1.61
N ASP A 67 -6.49 -20.32 2.64
CA ASP A 67 -7.40 -21.35 3.16
C ASP A 67 -8.63 -21.55 2.27
N GLN A 68 -9.20 -22.75 2.33
CA GLN A 68 -10.33 -23.16 1.49
C GLN A 68 -11.55 -22.23 1.62
N ARG A 69 -11.83 -21.70 2.82
CA ARG A 69 -13.00 -20.84 3.05
C ARG A 69 -12.83 -19.50 2.36
N SER A 70 -11.67 -18.87 2.55
CA SER A 70 -11.33 -17.62 1.85
C SER A 70 -11.33 -17.80 0.33
N LEU A 71 -10.77 -18.91 -0.18
CA LEU A 71 -10.83 -19.22 -1.61
C LEU A 71 -12.26 -19.34 -2.14
N ASN A 72 -13.15 -20.01 -1.40
CA ASN A 72 -14.55 -20.12 -1.79
C ASN A 72 -15.22 -18.74 -1.85
N ARG A 73 -15.03 -17.90 -0.82
CA ARG A 73 -15.61 -16.54 -0.82
C ARG A 73 -15.08 -15.68 -1.97
N ILE A 74 -13.79 -15.80 -2.28
CA ILE A 74 -13.17 -15.11 -3.44
C ILE A 74 -13.80 -15.58 -4.75
N ILE A 75 -14.07 -16.88 -4.90
CA ILE A 75 -14.75 -17.43 -6.08
C ILE A 75 -16.17 -16.88 -6.21
N ASP A 76 -16.91 -16.77 -5.10
CA ASP A 76 -18.26 -16.21 -5.11
C ASP A 76 -18.20 -14.75 -5.59
N LEU A 77 -17.32 -13.93 -5.01
CA LEU A 77 -17.10 -12.54 -5.43
C LEU A 77 -16.63 -12.43 -6.89
N ALA A 78 -15.74 -13.31 -7.35
CA ALA A 78 -15.30 -13.38 -8.73
C ALA A 78 -16.48 -13.63 -9.68
N SER A 79 -17.37 -14.55 -9.30
CA SER A 79 -18.57 -14.90 -10.06
C SER A 79 -19.60 -13.78 -10.10
N GLU A 80 -19.62 -12.91 -9.08
CA GLU A 80 -20.41 -11.69 -9.04
C GLU A 80 -19.83 -10.59 -9.95
N GLY A 81 -18.58 -10.73 -10.40
CA GLY A 81 -17.92 -9.82 -11.34
C GLY A 81 -16.75 -9.03 -10.75
N LEU A 82 -16.35 -9.26 -9.51
CA LEU A 82 -15.23 -8.56 -8.87
C LEU A 82 -13.88 -8.85 -9.56
N PRO A 83 -13.14 -7.81 -10.01
CA PRO A 83 -11.75 -7.92 -10.43
C PRO A 83 -10.82 -8.59 -9.40
N ILE A 84 -10.09 -9.63 -9.78
CA ILE A 84 -9.13 -10.30 -8.90
C ILE A 84 -7.78 -10.45 -9.60
N ILE A 85 -6.74 -9.93 -8.95
CA ILE A 85 -5.36 -10.07 -9.39
C ILE A 85 -4.73 -11.24 -8.62
N LEU A 86 -4.52 -12.36 -9.28
CA LEU A 86 -3.93 -13.58 -8.68
C LEU A 86 -2.47 -13.72 -9.14
N LYS A 87 -1.51 -13.31 -8.30
CA LYS A 87 -0.09 -13.28 -8.68
C LYS A 87 0.59 -14.63 -8.77
N GLN A 88 0.08 -15.61 -8.03
CA GLN A 88 0.59 -16.96 -7.95
C GLN A 88 -0.54 -17.91 -7.57
N ASP A 89 -0.34 -19.21 -7.82
CA ASP A 89 -1.29 -20.24 -7.38
C ASP A 89 -1.05 -20.56 -5.89
N PRO A 90 -1.91 -20.10 -4.95
CA PRO A 90 -1.68 -20.30 -3.53
C PRO A 90 -1.87 -21.77 -3.17
N LYS A 91 -1.05 -22.28 -2.25
CA LYS A 91 -1.16 -23.65 -1.74
C LYS A 91 -2.16 -23.74 -0.60
N GLN A 92 -2.86 -24.86 -0.49
CA GLN A 92 -3.73 -25.08 0.67
C GLN A 92 -2.89 -25.20 1.96
N PRO A 93 -3.16 -24.41 3.01
CA PRO A 93 -2.52 -24.56 4.31
C PRO A 93 -3.03 -25.80 5.06
N GLY A 94 -2.33 -26.20 6.13
CA GLY A 94 -2.74 -27.28 7.02
C GLY A 94 -2.38 -28.69 6.51
N LYS A 95 -2.48 -29.68 7.42
CA LYS A 95 -2.13 -31.10 7.13
C LYS A 95 -3.21 -31.83 6.33
N LYS A 96 -4.50 -31.61 6.67
CA LYS A 96 -5.63 -32.22 5.97
C LYS A 96 -5.93 -31.45 4.69
N LYS A 97 -5.65 -32.06 3.54
CA LYS A 97 -5.90 -31.46 2.23
C LYS A 97 -7.34 -31.72 1.78
N SER A 98 -7.86 -30.80 0.97
CA SER A 98 -9.15 -30.90 0.31
C SER A 98 -8.90 -31.24 -1.16
N GLU A 99 -9.53 -32.29 -1.65
CA GLU A 99 -9.48 -32.64 -3.07
C GLU A 99 -10.10 -31.55 -3.97
N ALA A 100 -11.03 -30.77 -3.43
CA ALA A 100 -11.67 -29.67 -4.13
C ALA A 100 -10.77 -28.43 -4.27
N TYR A 101 -9.67 -28.33 -3.52
CA TYR A 101 -8.88 -27.09 -3.48
C TYR A 101 -8.30 -26.75 -4.85
N GLN A 102 -7.67 -27.72 -5.52
CA GLN A 102 -7.08 -27.49 -6.85
C GLN A 102 -8.16 -27.18 -7.90
N LYS A 103 -9.32 -27.85 -7.81
CA LYS A 103 -10.47 -27.57 -8.68
C LYS A 103 -10.95 -26.12 -8.50
N ASN A 104 -10.95 -25.62 -7.27
CA ASN A 104 -11.36 -24.26 -6.97
C ASN A 104 -10.35 -23.21 -7.45
N ILE A 105 -9.05 -23.49 -7.38
CA ILE A 105 -8.03 -22.62 -8.01
C ILE A 105 -8.25 -22.55 -9.52
N LEU A 106 -8.47 -23.68 -10.19
CA LEU A 106 -8.73 -23.70 -11.63
C LEU A 106 -10.04 -22.99 -11.98
N LYS A 107 -11.10 -23.17 -11.17
CA LYS A 107 -12.36 -22.43 -11.32
C LYS A 107 -12.13 -20.93 -11.21
N LEU A 108 -11.40 -20.47 -10.18
CA LEU A 108 -11.09 -19.05 -10.01
C LEU A 108 -10.38 -18.48 -11.24
N LYS A 109 -9.37 -19.20 -11.77
CA LYS A 109 -8.61 -18.78 -12.95
C LYS A 109 -9.41 -18.81 -14.26
N SER A 110 -10.55 -19.48 -14.28
CA SER A 110 -11.40 -19.57 -15.48
C SER A 110 -12.27 -18.33 -15.70
N PHE A 111 -12.44 -17.48 -14.69
CA PHE A 111 -13.20 -16.26 -14.84
C PHE A 111 -12.41 -15.20 -15.63
N ASN A 112 -13.10 -14.42 -16.46
CA ASN A 112 -12.50 -13.42 -17.33
C ASN A 112 -11.99 -12.16 -16.61
N ASN A 113 -12.49 -11.92 -15.40
CA ASN A 113 -12.11 -10.85 -14.48
C ASN A 113 -11.00 -11.29 -13.49
N VAL A 114 -10.31 -12.40 -13.78
CA VAL A 114 -9.20 -12.91 -12.99
C VAL A 114 -7.95 -13.00 -13.87
N SER A 115 -6.86 -12.37 -13.45
CA SER A 115 -5.59 -12.34 -14.19
C SER A 115 -4.41 -12.16 -13.25
N ILE A 116 -3.23 -12.57 -13.73
CA ILE A 116 -1.94 -12.29 -13.09
C ILE A 116 -1.45 -10.86 -13.35
N ASN A 117 -1.93 -10.25 -14.44
CA ASN A 117 -1.49 -8.95 -14.91
C ASN A 117 -2.43 -7.87 -14.40
N PHE A 118 -1.91 -7.01 -13.53
CA PHE A 118 -2.65 -5.91 -12.91
C PHE A 118 -3.34 -5.02 -13.96
N SER A 119 -2.60 -4.61 -14.98
CA SER A 119 -3.06 -3.72 -16.06
C SER A 119 -4.15 -4.29 -16.98
N GLN A 120 -4.38 -5.61 -16.94
CA GLN A 120 -5.40 -6.25 -17.78
C GLN A 120 -6.80 -6.17 -17.16
N ILE A 121 -6.90 -6.07 -15.83
CA ILE A 121 -8.17 -6.08 -15.11
C ILE A 121 -8.47 -4.72 -14.50
N ASP A 122 -7.47 -4.09 -13.89
CA ASP A 122 -7.61 -2.75 -13.34
C ASP A 122 -7.04 -1.73 -14.33
N LYS A 123 -7.95 -0.98 -14.95
CA LYS A 123 -7.62 0.11 -15.88
C LYS A 123 -7.50 1.45 -15.16
N GLN A 124 -7.77 1.50 -13.85
CA GLN A 124 -7.61 2.74 -13.12
C GLN A 124 -6.14 3.09 -13.03
N ARG A 125 -5.85 4.38 -13.19
CA ARG A 125 -4.55 4.93 -12.87
C ARG A 125 -4.43 5.06 -11.36
N PRO A 126 -3.22 4.90 -10.80
CA PRO A 126 -3.01 5.17 -9.38
C PRO A 126 -3.33 6.63 -9.08
N LEU A 127 -3.71 6.92 -7.83
CA LEU A 127 -3.97 8.28 -7.37
C LEU A 127 -2.74 9.18 -7.55
N ILE A 128 -1.56 8.64 -7.28
CA ILE A 128 -0.27 9.34 -7.42
C ILE A 128 0.71 8.47 -8.21
N GLU A 129 1.36 9.04 -9.21
CA GLU A 129 2.50 8.48 -9.92
C GLU A 129 3.73 9.36 -9.67
N CYS A 130 4.87 8.73 -9.41
CA CYS A 130 6.17 9.39 -9.25
C CYS A 130 7.25 8.33 -9.46
N ASP A 131 8.36 8.69 -10.11
CA ASP A 131 9.50 7.79 -10.32
C ASP A 131 10.10 7.32 -9.00
N LYS A 132 10.30 8.25 -8.06
CA LYS A 132 10.82 7.97 -6.72
C LYS A 132 9.81 8.36 -5.65
N MET A 133 8.84 7.48 -5.43
CA MET A 133 7.69 7.74 -4.59
C MET A 133 8.06 7.90 -3.10
N PRO A 134 7.84 9.07 -2.47
CA PRO A 134 7.97 9.24 -1.02
C PRO A 134 6.82 8.57 -0.26
N GLU A 135 6.97 8.43 1.07
CA GLU A 135 5.84 8.07 1.92
C GLU A 135 4.76 9.16 1.85
N TYR A 136 3.50 8.76 1.78
CA TYR A 136 2.40 9.70 1.64
C TYR A 136 1.12 9.15 2.28
N TRP A 137 0.20 10.05 2.63
CA TRP A 137 -1.15 9.68 3.03
C TRP A 137 -2.15 10.63 2.41
N VAL A 138 -3.38 10.13 2.26
CA VAL A 138 -4.48 10.87 1.65
C VAL A 138 -5.71 10.76 2.52
N ARG A 139 -6.46 11.85 2.61
CA ARG A 139 -7.78 11.88 3.24
C ARG A 139 -8.74 12.65 2.36
N GLU A 140 -9.90 12.05 2.12
CA GLU A 140 -11.05 12.74 1.53
C GLU A 140 -11.75 13.62 2.58
N LEU A 141 -12.10 14.85 2.18
CA LEU A 141 -12.86 15.80 2.99
C LEU A 141 -14.36 15.72 2.65
N ASP A 142 -15.21 16.35 3.46
CA ASP A 142 -16.67 16.33 3.25
C ASP A 142 -17.11 16.98 1.92
N ASP A 143 -16.34 17.96 1.42
CA ASP A 143 -16.54 18.55 0.08
C ASP A 143 -16.09 17.60 -1.05
N GLY A 144 -15.54 16.44 -0.70
CA GLY A 144 -14.90 15.41 -1.52
C GLY A 144 -13.66 15.90 -2.27
N SER A 145 -12.99 16.92 -1.76
CA SER A 145 -11.59 17.18 -2.11
C SER A 145 -10.67 16.26 -1.30
N LEU A 146 -9.44 16.10 -1.77
CA LEU A 146 -8.42 15.33 -1.09
C LEU A 146 -7.39 16.24 -0.43
N ILE A 147 -7.02 15.91 0.80
CA ILE A 147 -5.78 16.36 1.43
C ILE A 147 -4.74 15.27 1.24
N ILE A 148 -3.62 15.64 0.63
CA ILE A 148 -2.51 14.74 0.30
C ILE A 148 -1.28 15.26 1.03
N PHE A 149 -0.77 14.49 1.98
CA PHE A 149 0.53 14.74 2.59
C PHE A 149 1.58 13.86 1.93
N ILE A 150 2.69 14.46 1.52
CA ILE A 150 3.83 13.77 0.92
C ILE A 150 5.04 14.08 1.79
N ALA A 151 5.62 13.05 2.39
CA ALA A 151 6.80 13.17 3.21
C ALA A 151 8.02 13.57 2.37
N GLN A 152 9.01 14.19 3.01
CA GLN A 152 10.32 14.35 2.40
C GLN A 152 10.94 12.98 2.06
N LEU A 153 11.75 12.94 1.01
CA LEU A 153 12.22 11.69 0.44
C LEU A 153 13.09 10.85 1.38
N HIS A 154 13.91 11.51 2.21
CA HIS A 154 14.77 10.84 3.19
C HIS A 154 14.00 10.22 4.38
N ALA A 155 12.70 10.48 4.51
CA ALA A 155 11.87 9.84 5.53
C ALA A 155 11.42 8.42 5.12
N LYS A 156 11.62 8.03 3.86
CA LYS A 156 11.27 6.69 3.37
C LYS A 156 12.22 5.62 3.91
N ASP A 157 11.69 4.43 4.18
CA ASP A 157 12.47 3.25 4.58
C ASP A 157 13.36 3.44 5.82
N LEU A 158 12.95 4.28 6.76
CA LEU A 158 13.67 4.46 8.04
C LEU A 158 13.73 3.12 8.80
N LYS A 159 14.93 2.56 8.89
CA LYS A 159 15.21 1.29 9.56
C LYS A 159 16.03 1.52 10.82
N TYR A 160 15.74 0.73 11.85
CA TYR A 160 16.60 0.68 13.02
C TYR A 160 17.97 0.07 12.69
N PRO A 161 19.04 0.57 13.33
CA PRO A 161 19.01 1.67 14.30
C PRO A 161 18.97 3.05 13.67
N VAL A 162 18.27 3.97 14.35
CA VAL A 162 18.24 5.39 13.98
C VAL A 162 19.42 6.10 14.65
N TYR A 163 20.17 6.90 13.89
CA TYR A 163 21.37 7.59 14.37
C TYR A 163 21.14 9.10 14.56
N CYS A 164 21.93 9.72 15.44
CA CYS A 164 21.95 11.18 15.59
C CYS A 164 22.38 11.84 14.28
N GLY A 165 21.66 12.87 13.85
CA GLY A 165 21.93 13.53 12.57
C GLY A 165 21.30 12.84 11.35
N GLN A 166 20.58 11.72 11.49
CA GLN A 166 19.98 11.01 10.35
C GLN A 166 18.93 11.85 9.59
N SER A 167 18.34 12.84 10.24
CA SER A 167 17.43 13.80 9.60
C SER A 167 18.14 14.97 8.91
N HIS A 168 19.48 15.04 8.97
CA HIS A 168 20.25 16.15 8.38
C HIS A 168 19.99 16.26 6.88
N MET A 169 19.61 17.46 6.43
CA MET A 169 19.34 17.76 5.04
C MET A 169 19.85 19.16 4.73
N SER A 170 20.68 19.27 3.70
CA SER A 170 21.27 20.55 3.26
C SER A 170 20.89 20.94 1.84
N THR A 171 20.11 20.09 1.15
CA THR A 171 19.71 20.26 -0.24
C THR A 171 18.24 19.99 -0.40
N SER A 172 17.63 20.67 -1.36
CA SER A 172 16.25 20.44 -1.76
C SER A 172 16.18 19.31 -2.78
N ASP A 173 15.10 18.52 -2.73
CA ASP A 173 14.78 17.53 -3.75
C ASP A 173 13.64 18.05 -4.62
N THR A 174 13.70 17.83 -5.93
CA THR A 174 12.58 18.12 -6.84
C THR A 174 12.08 16.83 -7.46
N LEU A 175 10.78 16.58 -7.31
CA LEU A 175 10.12 15.38 -7.84
C LEU A 175 8.91 15.76 -8.66
N ASP A 176 8.76 15.09 -9.80
CA ASP A 176 7.58 15.24 -10.66
C ASP A 176 6.54 14.20 -10.30
N PHE A 177 5.30 14.67 -10.13
CA PHE A 177 4.16 13.84 -9.79
C PHE A 177 3.05 13.97 -10.84
N THR A 178 2.36 12.87 -11.09
CA THR A 178 1.06 12.86 -11.77
C THR A 178 -0.01 12.50 -10.75
N PHE A 179 -1.00 13.36 -10.58
CA PHE A 179 -2.15 13.13 -9.72
C PHE A 179 -3.36 12.75 -10.56
N ASN A 180 -3.96 11.59 -10.32
CA ASN A 180 -5.17 11.13 -11.01
C ASN A 180 -6.35 11.09 -10.04
N TYR A 181 -7.32 11.99 -10.21
CA TYR A 181 -8.51 12.03 -9.34
C TYR A 181 -9.75 12.48 -10.11
N ASN A 182 -10.86 11.77 -9.90
CA ASN A 182 -12.17 12.08 -10.50
C ASN A 182 -12.13 12.31 -12.03
N GLY A 183 -11.34 11.52 -12.76
CA GLY A 183 -11.18 11.62 -14.22
C GLY A 183 -10.20 12.71 -14.68
N HIS A 184 -9.64 13.49 -13.78
CA HIS A 184 -8.60 14.47 -14.08
C HIS A 184 -7.21 13.89 -13.82
N SER A 185 -6.26 14.27 -14.68
CA SER A 185 -4.83 13.93 -14.53
C SER A 185 -4.04 15.22 -14.58
N VAL A 186 -3.26 15.49 -13.52
CA VAL A 186 -2.53 16.75 -13.37
C VAL A 186 -1.08 16.47 -13.01
N ASN A 187 -0.18 17.00 -13.83
CA ASN A 187 1.25 16.94 -13.57
C ASN A 187 1.68 18.14 -12.72
N LYS A 188 2.46 17.89 -11.66
CA LYS A 188 2.99 18.93 -10.79
C LYS A 188 4.38 18.56 -10.29
N SER A 189 5.33 19.46 -10.51
CA SER A 189 6.65 19.37 -9.91
C SER A 189 6.60 19.94 -8.49
N LEU A 190 7.11 19.19 -7.52
CA LEU A 190 7.18 19.60 -6.13
C LEU A 190 8.64 19.70 -5.70
N VAL A 191 9.02 20.87 -5.19
CA VAL A 191 10.31 21.08 -4.53
C VAL A 191 10.14 20.81 -3.05
N PHE A 192 10.94 19.94 -2.47
CA PHE A 192 11.03 19.65 -1.03
C PHE A 192 12.25 20.37 -0.49
N GLU A 193 12.03 21.50 0.16
CA GLU A 193 13.11 22.23 0.83
C GLU A 193 13.68 21.40 2.00
N PRO A 194 14.91 21.68 2.45
CA PRO A 194 15.50 21.01 3.60
C PRO A 194 14.53 20.93 4.78
N TYR A 195 14.36 19.71 5.30
CA TYR A 195 13.50 19.39 6.44
C TYR A 195 11.98 19.55 6.20
N GLN A 196 11.54 19.80 4.95
CA GLN A 196 10.14 20.08 4.66
C GLN A 196 9.44 18.96 3.88
N SER A 197 8.26 18.60 4.38
CA SER A 197 7.27 17.81 3.65
C SER A 197 6.31 18.72 2.89
N ARG A 198 5.36 18.14 2.15
CA ARG A 198 4.36 18.88 1.38
C ARG A 198 2.96 18.45 1.73
N ILE A 199 2.04 19.40 1.83
CA ILE A 199 0.60 19.15 1.81
C ILE A 199 -0.01 19.82 0.60
N LEU A 200 -0.83 19.06 -0.11
CA LEU A 200 -1.62 19.52 -1.24
C LEU A 200 -3.10 19.32 -0.93
N LYS A 201 -3.93 20.27 -1.39
CA LYS A 201 -5.38 20.09 -1.51
C LYS A 201 -5.72 19.92 -2.99
N LEU A 202 -6.27 18.76 -3.35
CA LEU A 202 -6.74 18.41 -4.69
C LEU A 202 -8.27 18.43 -4.72
N SER A 203 -8.84 19.37 -5.46
CA SER A 203 -10.31 19.49 -5.61
C SER A 203 -10.90 18.43 -6.54
N LYS A 204 -12.22 18.21 -6.46
CA LYS A 204 -12.98 17.34 -7.38
C LYS A 204 -12.83 17.69 -8.86
N ASN A 205 -12.52 18.95 -9.16
CA ASN A 205 -12.38 19.47 -10.52
C ASN A 205 -10.92 19.38 -11.03
N GLY A 206 -10.04 18.71 -10.29
CA GLY A 206 -8.63 18.53 -10.66
C GLY A 206 -7.71 19.69 -10.26
N THR A 207 -8.20 20.77 -9.65
CA THR A 207 -7.32 21.87 -9.21
C THR A 207 -6.50 21.47 -7.99
N ILE A 208 -5.17 21.67 -8.04
CA ILE A 208 -4.24 21.42 -6.93
C ILE A 208 -3.76 22.75 -6.33
N SER A 209 -3.95 22.91 -5.03
CA SER A 209 -3.38 24.01 -4.24
C SER A 209 -2.42 23.46 -3.18
N SER A 210 -1.41 24.25 -2.81
CA SER A 210 -0.49 23.89 -1.73
C SER A 210 -1.01 24.44 -0.41
N VAL A 211 -0.86 23.66 0.66
CA VAL A 211 -1.13 24.12 2.04
C VAL A 211 0.23 24.37 2.69
N ASP A 212 0.41 25.57 3.25
CA ASP A 212 1.66 25.91 3.91
C ASP A 212 1.79 25.15 5.23
N ILE A 213 2.85 24.36 5.31
CA ILE A 213 3.27 23.62 6.50
C ILE A 213 4.75 23.86 6.80
N SER A 214 5.28 25.01 6.35
CA SER A 214 6.68 25.35 6.48
C SER A 214 7.10 25.32 7.94
N PHE A 215 8.13 24.53 8.22
CA PHE A 215 8.76 24.43 9.51
C PHE A 215 10.26 24.38 9.31
N ILE A 216 11.00 25.21 10.05
CA ILE A 216 12.46 25.27 9.99
C ILE A 216 12.97 24.79 11.35
N PRO A 217 13.36 23.51 11.47
CA PRO A 217 13.97 23.01 12.69
C PRO A 217 15.37 23.58 12.87
N LYS A 218 15.94 23.42 14.06
CA LYS A 218 17.38 23.56 14.27
C LYS A 218 18.12 22.43 13.57
N ASP A 219 19.35 22.69 13.14
CA ASP A 219 20.20 21.64 12.57
C ASP A 219 20.42 20.51 13.59
N PRO A 220 20.29 19.25 13.16
CA PRO A 220 20.46 18.13 14.06
C PRO A 220 21.94 17.96 14.44
N ILE A 221 22.19 17.59 15.69
CA ILE A 221 23.54 17.23 16.14
C ILE A 221 23.93 15.90 15.48
N ILE A 222 25.04 15.90 14.74
CA ILE A 222 25.58 14.71 14.08
C ILE A 222 26.63 14.09 15.00
N LEU A 223 26.38 12.87 15.46
CA LEU A 223 27.32 12.10 16.29
C LEU A 223 27.83 10.87 15.52
N PRO A 224 29.01 10.34 15.87
CA PRO A 224 29.49 9.09 15.31
C PRO A 224 28.50 7.94 15.52
N LYS A 225 28.37 7.06 14.52
CA LYS A 225 27.50 5.89 14.62
C LYS A 225 28.07 4.93 15.66
N GLU A 226 27.35 4.73 16.75
CA GLU A 226 27.70 3.73 17.75
C GLU A 226 27.19 2.35 17.35
N LYS A 227 28.00 1.32 17.63
CA LYS A 227 27.58 -0.07 17.44
C LYS A 227 26.47 -0.38 18.45
N GLN A 228 25.27 -0.61 17.95
CA GLN A 228 24.14 -0.99 18.78
C GLN A 228 24.37 -2.37 19.37
N ARG A 229 24.23 -2.47 20.70
CA ARG A 229 24.25 -3.76 21.40
C ARG A 229 22.93 -4.46 21.12
N MET A 230 22.94 -5.37 20.14
CA MET A 230 21.85 -6.31 19.96
C MET A 230 22.04 -7.40 21.02
N ASN A 231 21.39 -7.22 22.18
CA ASN A 231 21.33 -8.28 23.19
C ASN A 231 20.45 -9.40 22.59
N PHE A 232 21.09 -10.49 22.18
CA PHE A 232 20.45 -11.75 21.80
C PHE A 232 20.60 -12.77 22.91
#